data_AF-A0A2G9I2W3-F1
#
_entry.id   AF-A0A2G9I2W3-F1
#
_cell.length_a   1.000
_cell.length_b   1.000
_cell.length_c   1.000
_cell.angle_alpha   90.00
_cell.angle_beta   90.00
_cell.angle_gamma   90.00
#
_symmetry.space_group_name_H-M   'P 1'
#
loop_
_entity.id
_entity.type
_entity.pdbx_description
1 polymer ?
#
loop_
_entity_poly.entity_id
_entity_poly.type
_entity_poly.pdbx_seq_one_letter_code
_entity_poly.pdbx_strand_id
1 'polypeptide(L)'
;MLLEMLRSEAAVIRKWVKVKKAGVTQAVVDQVHFIWRNNELALIKFDIPLCRNMDRAREIVGLKTGGVVVWRNIDFLAVYRGCNYQSVSKKFWTASKNFWNIHCNSTGDQENSSSTMNYKNTRTVARVSSDGNSLDQMIHGQDGQWEGLHKASLFEREVDRLLDGLGPRFVDWWMQKPLPVDADLLPETVPGFKTPFRRCPPFTSSKLTDAELTYLRKLARPLPTHFVLGRNRKLQGLAAAILKLWEKCHIAKIALKYSSPNTDNKQMAFELKSLTGGVLLLRNKFLIILYGGKDFVPSEVAKVVAEREIELTRCQLEEEAERVKASEAFSITDEHLLNYGTVGTLLEFHSIHSEITNLKKGKTEVQVRLEAEQARLGRELKDQGRKLFILRKKIEKSAKILEKLNNVSRFSEQDPDMEIISEEERECLREMGLKTDSSLVLGVGSMMVSLKECINTGSTGKSLK
;
A
#
# COMPACT_ATOMS: atom_id res chain seq x y z
N MET A 1 27.02 -30.32 -20.44
CA MET A 1 27.04 -31.61 -19.72
C MET A 1 26.41 -31.59 -18.33
N LEU A 2 27.05 -31.12 -17.24
CA LEU A 2 26.47 -31.29 -15.88
C LEU A 2 25.10 -30.63 -15.70
N LEU A 3 24.92 -29.40 -16.19
CA LEU A 3 23.65 -28.68 -16.14
C LEU A 3 22.53 -29.35 -16.97
N GLU A 4 22.89 -29.99 -18.09
CA GLU A 4 21.91 -30.70 -18.94
C GLU A 4 21.50 -32.03 -18.30
N MET A 5 22.43 -32.77 -17.71
CA MET A 5 22.13 -33.95 -16.90
C MET A 5 21.19 -33.60 -15.75
N LEU A 6 21.52 -32.58 -14.95
CA LEU A 6 20.70 -32.17 -13.82
C LEU A 6 19.31 -31.68 -14.24
N ARG A 7 19.17 -31.11 -15.45
CA ARG A 7 17.85 -30.75 -16.02
C ARG A 7 17.05 -31.99 -16.42
N SER A 8 17.68 -32.99 -17.03
CA SER A 8 17.02 -34.25 -17.37
C SER A 8 16.59 -35.02 -16.10
N GLU A 9 17.40 -35.02 -15.05
CA GLU A 9 17.09 -35.66 -13.78
C GLU A 9 15.99 -34.90 -13.03
N ALA A 10 16.02 -33.57 -13.06
CA ALA A 10 14.96 -32.73 -12.50
C ALA A 10 13.59 -32.99 -13.17
N ALA A 11 13.53 -33.37 -14.44
CA ALA A 11 12.29 -33.72 -15.13
C ALA A 11 11.65 -35.04 -14.62
N VAL A 12 12.45 -35.94 -14.02
CA VAL A 12 11.99 -37.23 -13.51
C VAL A 12 11.44 -37.11 -12.07
N ILE A 13 11.84 -36.06 -11.33
CA ILE A 13 11.45 -35.87 -9.93
C ILE A 13 9.97 -35.49 -9.83
N ARG A 14 9.19 -36.31 -9.12
CA ARG A 14 7.74 -36.08 -8.90
C ARG A 14 7.40 -35.33 -7.61
N LYS A 15 8.37 -35.22 -6.68
CA LYS A 15 8.13 -34.62 -5.36
C LYS A 15 8.46 -33.13 -5.37
N TRP A 16 7.45 -32.31 -5.11
CA TRP A 16 7.54 -30.85 -5.11
C TRP A 16 7.52 -30.29 -3.69
N VAL A 17 8.43 -29.38 -3.39
CA VAL A 17 8.35 -28.51 -2.22
C VAL A 17 7.46 -27.33 -2.57
N LYS A 18 6.26 -27.26 -1.98
CA LYS A 18 5.31 -26.17 -2.25
C LYS A 18 5.59 -24.99 -1.33
N VAL A 19 6.00 -23.89 -1.93
CA VAL A 19 6.19 -22.59 -1.28
C VAL A 19 4.88 -21.83 -1.35
N LYS A 20 4.22 -21.75 -0.20
CA LYS A 20 2.95 -21.03 -0.06
C LYS A 20 3.18 -19.51 -0.04
N LYS A 21 2.09 -18.77 0.16
CA LYS A 21 2.04 -17.30 0.21
C LYS A 21 3.04 -16.63 1.17
N ALA A 22 3.49 -17.33 2.21
CA ALA A 22 4.49 -16.84 3.17
C ALA A 22 5.92 -16.72 2.56
N GLY A 23 6.15 -17.29 1.37
CA GLY A 23 7.47 -17.33 0.76
C GLY A 23 8.35 -18.44 1.33
N VAL A 24 9.67 -18.32 1.12
CA VAL A 24 10.67 -19.30 1.54
C VAL A 24 10.94 -19.14 3.04
N THR A 25 10.14 -19.79 3.88
CA THR A 25 10.32 -19.83 5.34
C THR A 25 11.36 -20.88 5.74
N GLN A 26 11.80 -20.87 7.00
CA GLN A 26 12.74 -21.88 7.50
C GLN A 26 12.22 -23.32 7.30
N ALA A 27 10.93 -23.57 7.49
CA ALA A 27 10.32 -24.88 7.25
C ALA A 27 10.46 -25.37 5.79
N VAL A 28 10.40 -24.45 4.81
CA VAL A 28 10.66 -24.78 3.39
C VAL A 28 12.12 -25.16 3.20
N VAL A 29 13.04 -24.41 3.81
CA VAL A 29 14.49 -24.67 3.76
C VAL A 29 14.81 -26.03 4.39
N ASP A 30 14.22 -26.34 5.54
CA ASP A 30 14.38 -27.63 6.20
C ASP A 30 13.85 -28.79 5.35
N GLN A 31 12.73 -28.58 4.66
CA GLN A 31 12.16 -29.56 3.73
C GLN A 31 13.07 -29.80 2.51
N VAL A 32 13.72 -28.76 2.00
CA VAL A 32 14.73 -28.88 0.93
C VAL A 32 15.95 -29.65 1.43
N HIS A 33 16.48 -29.29 2.61
CA HIS A 33 17.59 -30.01 3.23
C HIS A 33 17.26 -31.48 3.53
N PHE A 34 16.00 -31.78 3.85
CA PHE A 34 15.52 -33.15 4.03
C PHE A 34 15.53 -33.94 2.72
N ILE A 35 15.07 -33.35 1.60
CA ILE A 35 15.14 -33.98 0.27
C ILE A 35 16.60 -34.21 -0.12
N TRP A 36 17.47 -33.25 0.17
CA TRP A 36 18.90 -33.33 -0.11
C TRP A 36 19.67 -34.43 0.63
N ARG A 37 19.06 -35.09 1.62
CA ARG A 37 19.63 -36.29 2.24
C ARG A 37 19.62 -37.49 1.30
N ASN A 38 18.61 -37.59 0.45
CA ASN A 38 18.35 -38.77 -0.38
C ASN A 38 18.49 -38.49 -1.89
N ASN A 39 18.30 -37.23 -2.30
CA ASN A 39 18.38 -36.80 -3.70
C ASN A 39 19.32 -35.60 -3.84
N GLU A 40 19.96 -35.42 -4.98
CA GLU A 40 20.86 -34.28 -5.20
C GLU A 40 20.12 -33.00 -5.60
N LEU A 41 18.87 -33.15 -6.08
CA LEU A 41 18.02 -32.10 -6.59
C LEU A 41 16.72 -31.98 -5.79
N ALA A 42 16.29 -30.75 -5.57
CA ALA A 42 14.99 -30.42 -4.99
C ALA A 42 14.20 -29.51 -5.94
N LEU A 43 12.96 -29.90 -6.26
CA LEU A 43 12.01 -29.07 -7.01
C LEU A 43 11.17 -28.22 -6.06
N ILE A 44 11.15 -26.91 -6.30
CA ILE A 44 10.44 -25.93 -5.48
C ILE A 44 9.41 -25.22 -6.35
N LYS A 45 8.12 -25.35 -5.99
CA LYS A 45 7.01 -24.68 -6.67
C LYS A 45 6.52 -23.50 -5.85
N PHE A 46 6.35 -22.34 -6.47
CA PHE A 46 5.97 -21.08 -5.83
C PHE A 46 4.52 -20.70 -6.09
N ASP A 47 3.81 -20.34 -5.03
CA ASP A 47 2.53 -19.66 -5.12
C ASP A 47 2.69 -18.13 -5.26
N ILE A 48 1.62 -17.46 -5.69
CA ILE A 48 1.52 -15.99 -5.69
C ILE A 48 1.69 -15.49 -4.24
N PRO A 49 2.58 -14.53 -3.96
CA PRO A 49 3.14 -13.54 -4.90
C PRO A 49 4.55 -13.79 -5.43
N LEU A 50 5.34 -14.68 -4.83
CA LEU A 50 6.77 -14.79 -5.14
C LEU A 50 7.01 -15.29 -6.57
N CYS A 51 6.09 -16.07 -7.14
CA CYS A 51 6.14 -16.50 -8.54
C CYS A 51 6.13 -15.34 -9.57
N ARG A 52 5.67 -14.13 -9.18
CA ARG A 52 5.70 -12.95 -10.07
C ARG A 52 7.11 -12.38 -10.27
N ASN A 53 8.05 -12.71 -9.38
CA ASN A 53 9.43 -12.27 -9.47
C ASN A 53 10.37 -13.45 -9.21
N MET A 54 10.57 -14.26 -10.27
CA MET A 54 11.40 -15.46 -10.21
C MET A 54 12.89 -15.16 -10.07
N ASP A 55 13.36 -13.97 -10.46
CA ASP A 55 14.74 -13.52 -10.21
C ASP A 55 14.99 -13.39 -8.71
N ARG A 56 14.06 -12.73 -8.00
CA ARG A 56 14.10 -12.63 -6.55
C ARG A 56 13.93 -13.99 -5.88
N ALA A 57 13.02 -14.83 -6.38
CA ALA A 57 12.83 -16.18 -5.86
C ALA A 57 14.13 -17.01 -5.95
N ARG A 58 14.85 -16.92 -7.07
CA ARG A 58 16.15 -17.56 -7.28
C ARG A 58 17.18 -17.07 -6.27
N GLU A 59 17.28 -15.76 -6.08
CA GLU A 59 18.21 -15.15 -5.12
C GLU A 59 17.94 -15.62 -3.69
N ILE A 60 16.67 -15.55 -3.24
CA ILE A 60 16.30 -15.98 -1.88
C ILE A 60 16.60 -17.45 -1.65
N VAL A 61 16.23 -18.30 -2.61
CA VAL A 61 16.47 -19.75 -2.51
C VAL A 61 17.96 -20.03 -2.44
N GLY A 62 18.77 -19.43 -3.32
CA GLY A 62 20.23 -19.59 -3.30
C GLY A 62 20.83 -19.14 -1.97
N LEU A 63 20.42 -17.98 -1.45
CA LEU A 63 20.90 -17.44 -0.18
C LEU A 63 20.47 -18.29 1.03
N LYS A 64 19.20 -18.68 1.12
CA LYS A 64 18.66 -19.39 2.29
C LYS A 64 19.04 -20.88 2.32
N THR A 65 19.07 -21.54 1.17
CA THR A 65 19.38 -22.98 1.10
C THR A 65 20.87 -23.26 0.90
N GLY A 66 21.64 -22.26 0.42
CA GLY A 66 23.04 -22.43 0.02
C GLY A 66 23.24 -23.26 -1.25
N GLY A 67 22.15 -23.68 -1.92
CA GLY A 67 22.19 -24.48 -3.14
C GLY A 67 22.26 -23.64 -4.41
N VAL A 68 22.70 -24.28 -5.50
CA VAL A 68 22.79 -23.67 -6.82
C VAL A 68 21.50 -23.93 -7.59
N VAL A 69 20.83 -22.88 -8.06
CA VAL A 69 19.63 -23.01 -8.89
C VAL A 69 20.03 -23.38 -10.32
N VAL A 70 19.67 -24.58 -10.76
CA VAL A 70 20.07 -25.19 -12.04
C VAL A 70 19.01 -25.06 -13.13
N TRP A 71 17.75 -24.96 -12.73
CA TRP A 71 16.62 -24.79 -13.66
C TRP A 71 15.63 -23.76 -13.10
N ARG A 72 15.22 -22.85 -13.98
CA ARG A 72 14.18 -21.85 -13.74
C ARG A 72 13.05 -22.06 -14.74
N ASN A 73 11.82 -22.02 -14.21
CA ASN A 73 10.60 -21.86 -15.00
C ASN A 73 9.79 -20.66 -14.44
N ILE A 74 8.56 -20.48 -14.91
CA ILE A 74 7.66 -19.37 -14.55
C ILE A 74 7.21 -19.45 -13.09
N ASP A 75 6.95 -20.65 -12.57
CA ASP A 75 6.39 -20.86 -11.23
C ASP A 75 7.20 -21.85 -10.36
N PHE A 76 8.32 -22.38 -10.86
CA PHE A 76 9.16 -23.32 -10.11
C PHE A 76 10.66 -23.14 -10.37
N LEU A 77 11.46 -23.62 -9.42
CA LEU A 77 12.92 -23.70 -9.47
C LEU A 77 13.39 -25.11 -9.13
N ALA A 78 14.43 -25.58 -9.82
CA ALA A 78 15.19 -26.76 -9.39
C ALA A 78 16.49 -26.31 -8.72
N VAL A 79 16.73 -26.78 -7.50
CA VAL A 79 17.88 -26.41 -6.68
C VAL A 79 18.75 -27.63 -6.45
N TYR A 80 19.99 -27.51 -6.88
CA TYR A 80 21.04 -28.48 -6.67
C TYR A 80 21.79 -28.18 -5.37
N ARG A 81 22.00 -29.23 -4.59
CA ARG A 81 22.64 -29.20 -3.28
C ARG A 81 24.08 -28.68 -3.31
N GLY A 82 24.82 -28.94 -4.39
CA GLY A 82 26.26 -28.70 -4.49
C GLY A 82 27.07 -29.95 -4.14
N CYS A 83 28.18 -30.16 -4.86
CA CYS A 83 29.06 -31.34 -4.72
C CYS A 83 29.79 -31.44 -3.37
N ASN A 84 29.83 -30.36 -2.59
CA ASN A 84 30.50 -30.27 -1.28
C ASN A 84 29.54 -30.13 -0.09
N TYR A 85 28.25 -30.42 -0.26
CA TYR A 85 27.31 -30.25 0.84
C TYR A 85 27.58 -31.25 1.96
N GLN A 86 27.81 -30.72 3.14
CA GLN A 86 27.82 -31.49 4.38
C GLN A 86 26.46 -31.28 5.06
N SER A 87 25.78 -32.37 5.42
CA SER A 87 24.54 -32.31 6.20
C SER A 87 24.73 -31.38 7.40
N VAL A 88 23.82 -30.43 7.58
CA VAL A 88 23.84 -29.43 8.66
C VAL A 88 23.91 -30.07 10.05
N SER A 89 23.59 -31.37 10.18
CA SER A 89 23.80 -32.16 11.41
C SER A 89 25.26 -32.32 11.86
N LYS A 90 26.27 -32.04 11.02
CA LYS A 90 27.69 -32.09 11.42
C LYS A 90 28.33 -30.72 11.69
N LYS A 91 27.66 -29.61 11.38
CA LYS A 91 28.22 -28.25 11.59
C LYS A 91 27.98 -27.69 13.00
N PHE A 92 26.98 -28.17 13.73
CA PHE A 92 26.72 -27.72 15.10
C PHE A 92 27.77 -28.16 16.14
N TRP A 93 28.56 -29.19 15.84
CA TRP A 93 29.63 -29.64 16.75
C TRP A 93 30.98 -28.94 16.50
N THR A 94 31.20 -28.35 15.32
CA THR A 94 32.48 -27.72 14.95
C THR A 94 32.41 -26.21 14.76
N ALA A 95 31.23 -25.62 14.52
CA ALA A 95 31.06 -24.15 14.46
C ALA A 95 30.86 -23.50 15.85
N SER A 96 30.55 -24.27 16.89
CA SER A 96 30.41 -23.75 18.27
C SER A 96 31.75 -23.50 18.97
N LYS A 97 32.89 -23.87 18.36
CA LYS A 97 34.23 -23.62 18.93
C LYS A 97 34.97 -22.41 18.36
N ASN A 98 34.56 -21.85 17.21
CA ASN A 98 35.34 -20.81 16.52
C ASN A 98 34.59 -19.48 16.29
N PHE A 99 33.42 -19.27 16.92
CA PHE A 99 32.73 -17.97 16.90
C PHE A 99 32.58 -17.32 18.28
N TRP A 100 33.19 -17.93 19.33
CA TRP A 100 33.21 -17.40 20.71
C TRP A 100 34.61 -16.97 21.17
N ASN A 101 35.59 -16.85 20.26
CA ASN A 101 36.93 -16.34 20.58
C ASN A 101 37.16 -14.96 19.96
N ILE A 102 36.36 -13.98 20.38
CA ILE A 102 36.85 -12.62 20.64
C ILE A 102 36.23 -12.22 21.98
N HIS A 103 37.07 -12.29 23.01
CA HIS A 103 36.80 -12.19 24.43
C HIS A 103 35.80 -11.09 24.84
N CYS A 104 34.73 -11.50 25.53
CA CYS A 104 34.29 -10.84 26.74
C CYS A 104 35.24 -11.26 27.87
N ASN A 105 35.84 -10.30 28.57
CA ASN A 105 36.49 -10.53 29.86
C ASN A 105 35.82 -9.63 30.89
N SER A 106 35.15 -10.27 31.85
CA SER A 106 34.63 -9.75 33.12
C SER A 106 34.68 -11.00 34.01
N THR A 107 35.48 -11.14 35.06
CA THR A 107 35.68 -10.43 36.34
C THR A 107 36.66 -11.34 37.12
N GLY A 108 37.48 -10.98 38.09
CA GLY A 108 37.84 -9.76 38.81
C GLY A 108 39.06 -10.09 39.70
N ASP A 109 39.72 -9.09 40.27
CA ASP A 109 40.03 -9.02 41.71
C ASP A 109 40.81 -7.72 42.05
N GLN A 110 40.29 -7.08 43.08
CA GLN A 110 40.81 -6.09 44.04
C GLN A 110 41.95 -5.09 43.71
N GLU A 111 41.58 -3.84 44.09
CA GLU A 111 42.34 -2.82 44.82
C GLU A 111 43.06 -1.67 44.08
N ASN A 112 42.60 -0.47 44.49
CA ASN A 112 43.32 0.78 44.72
C ASN A 112 43.73 1.72 43.58
N SER A 113 43.11 2.91 43.67
CA SER A 113 43.72 4.25 43.55
C SER A 113 43.69 4.98 42.21
N SER A 114 42.80 5.98 42.19
CA SER A 114 43.07 7.39 41.89
C SER A 114 43.29 7.86 40.43
N SER A 115 42.29 8.64 40.00
CA SER A 115 42.41 9.98 39.40
C SER A 115 42.61 10.18 37.88
N THR A 116 41.78 11.12 37.41
CA THR A 116 42.02 12.16 36.40
C THR A 116 41.53 11.93 34.96
N MET A 117 40.46 12.69 34.67
CA MET A 117 39.97 13.17 33.37
C MET A 117 41.06 13.41 32.31
N ASN A 118 40.73 13.16 31.04
CA ASN A 118 41.03 14.12 29.96
C ASN A 118 40.20 13.90 28.68
N TYR A 119 39.44 14.94 28.34
CA TYR A 119 38.79 15.19 27.06
C TYR A 119 39.84 15.39 25.95
N LYS A 120 39.66 14.75 24.77
CA LYS A 120 40.13 15.34 23.49
C LYS A 120 39.12 15.10 22.35
N ASN A 121 38.39 16.17 22.06
CA ASN A 121 37.64 16.43 20.84
C ASN A 121 38.57 16.36 19.61
N THR A 122 38.12 15.74 18.52
CA THR A 122 38.55 16.16 17.18
C THR A 122 37.37 16.12 16.21
N ARG A 123 36.79 17.31 15.98
CA ARG A 123 35.78 17.62 14.97
C ARG A 123 36.48 17.70 13.61
N THR A 124 36.22 16.76 12.70
CA THR A 124 36.61 16.91 11.29
C THR A 124 35.36 17.28 10.48
N VAL A 125 35.30 18.56 10.12
CA VAL A 125 34.26 19.20 9.32
C VAL A 125 34.53 18.85 7.85
N ALA A 126 33.64 18.08 7.21
CA ALA A 126 33.67 17.89 5.75
C ALA A 126 32.70 18.90 5.10
N ARG A 127 33.27 19.81 4.31
CA ARG A 127 32.57 20.85 3.54
C ARG A 127 31.70 20.20 2.47
N VAL A 128 30.44 20.62 2.41
CA VAL A 128 29.54 20.34 1.29
C VAL A 128 29.82 21.38 0.21
N SER A 129 30.38 20.95 -0.92
CA SER A 129 30.29 21.72 -2.15
C SER A 129 29.06 21.24 -2.92
N SER A 130 28.21 22.21 -3.24
CA SER A 130 27.17 22.15 -4.25
C SER A 130 27.78 21.71 -5.58
N ASP A 131 27.11 20.79 -6.28
CA ASP A 131 26.78 20.97 -7.70
C ASP A 131 25.76 19.92 -8.14
N GLY A 132 24.66 20.41 -8.68
CA GLY A 132 23.60 19.61 -9.27
C GLY A 132 23.92 19.29 -10.72
N ASN A 133 23.84 18.01 -11.09
CA ASN A 133 23.08 17.53 -12.24
C ASN A 133 23.32 16.03 -12.47
N SER A 134 22.29 15.40 -13.05
CA SER A 134 22.30 14.10 -13.75
C SER A 134 21.62 12.94 -13.01
N LEU A 135 20.29 12.97 -13.03
CA LEU A 135 19.43 11.80 -12.96
C LEU A 135 19.05 11.42 -14.40
N ASP A 136 20.00 10.94 -15.21
CA ASP A 136 19.66 10.25 -16.46
C ASP A 136 20.85 9.42 -16.97
N GLN A 137 21.02 8.21 -16.42
CA GLN A 137 21.76 7.12 -17.06
C GLN A 137 21.63 5.85 -16.21
N MET A 138 20.57 5.07 -16.46
CA MET A 138 20.57 3.66 -16.07
C MET A 138 19.62 2.85 -16.96
N ILE A 139 19.90 2.90 -18.26
CA ILE A 139 19.47 1.90 -19.23
C ILE A 139 20.69 1.66 -20.11
N HIS A 140 21.42 0.57 -19.86
CA HIS A 140 22.13 -0.27 -20.82
C HIS A 140 22.96 -1.29 -20.03
N GLY A 141 22.74 -2.58 -20.32
CA GLY A 141 23.48 -3.67 -19.71
C GLY A 141 24.90 -3.75 -20.24
N GLN A 142 25.82 -4.16 -19.39
CA GLN A 142 27.04 -4.82 -19.81
C GLN A 142 27.49 -5.81 -18.73
N ASP A 143 27.78 -7.01 -19.19
CA ASP A 143 28.37 -8.12 -18.44
C ASP A 143 29.82 -7.80 -18.09
N GLY A 144 30.23 -8.04 -16.84
CA GLY A 144 31.63 -8.03 -16.44
C GLY A 144 31.88 -7.66 -14.96
N GLN A 145 32.59 -8.54 -14.25
CA GLN A 145 33.20 -8.39 -12.92
C GLN A 145 32.32 -8.50 -11.66
N TRP A 146 32.18 -9.76 -11.24
CA TRP A 146 31.64 -10.24 -9.97
C TRP A 146 32.65 -10.13 -8.81
N GLU A 147 33.01 -8.93 -8.39
CA GLU A 147 33.80 -8.71 -7.17
C GLU A 147 33.42 -7.38 -6.50
N GLY A 148 32.14 -7.27 -6.15
CA GLY A 148 31.61 -6.20 -5.33
C GLY A 148 30.75 -6.81 -4.24
N LEU A 149 31.38 -7.31 -3.17
CA LEU A 149 30.71 -7.66 -1.91
C LEU A 149 29.71 -6.55 -1.57
N HIS A 150 28.41 -6.85 -1.67
CA HIS A 150 27.25 -6.00 -1.37
C HIS A 150 27.57 -4.83 -0.43
N LYS A 151 28.07 -3.72 -0.98
CA LYS A 151 28.24 -2.48 -0.22
C LYS A 151 26.85 -1.88 -0.22
N ALA A 152 26.04 -2.30 0.77
CA ALA A 152 24.71 -1.75 0.99
C ALA A 152 24.79 -0.24 0.83
N SER A 153 23.89 0.31 0.00
CA SER A 153 23.92 1.74 -0.29
C SER A 153 23.91 2.52 1.03
N LEU A 154 24.49 3.73 1.07
CA LEU A 154 24.46 4.54 2.30
C LEU A 154 23.03 4.68 2.84
N PHE A 155 22.05 4.76 1.94
CA PHE A 155 20.64 4.74 2.25
C PHE A 155 20.19 3.45 2.97
N GLU A 156 20.52 2.27 2.45
CA GLU A 156 20.15 1.00 3.09
C GLU A 156 20.73 0.89 4.51
N ARG A 157 21.98 1.30 4.72
CA ARG A 157 22.61 1.27 6.05
C ARG A 157 21.94 2.21 7.03
N GLU A 158 21.56 3.40 6.58
CA GLU A 158 20.89 4.37 7.43
C GLU A 158 19.47 3.91 7.77
N VAL A 159 18.74 3.34 6.82
CA VAL A 159 17.44 2.73 7.09
C VAL A 159 17.57 1.53 8.02
N ASP A 160 18.60 0.69 7.87
CA ASP A 160 18.86 -0.40 8.81
C ASP A 160 19.08 0.15 10.23
N ARG A 161 19.96 1.13 10.42
CA ARG A 161 20.17 1.77 11.74
C ARG A 161 18.89 2.36 12.32
N LEU A 162 18.08 3.02 11.49
CA LEU A 162 16.81 3.59 11.88
C LEU A 162 15.86 2.51 12.42
N LEU A 163 15.73 1.40 11.69
CA LEU A 163 14.81 0.32 12.02
C LEU A 163 15.28 -0.51 13.24
N ASP A 164 16.57 -0.56 13.57
CA ASP A 164 17.11 -1.28 14.75
C ASP A 164 16.53 -0.71 16.05
N GLY A 165 16.29 0.61 16.09
CA GLY A 165 15.70 1.29 17.23
C GLY A 165 14.18 1.17 17.35
N LEU A 166 13.50 0.52 16.39
CA LEU A 166 12.04 0.44 16.33
C LEU A 166 11.46 -0.92 16.75
N GLY A 167 12.23 -2.01 16.63
CA GLY A 167 11.81 -3.33 17.10
C GLY A 167 12.48 -4.52 16.41
N PRO A 168 12.03 -5.74 16.72
CA PRO A 168 12.57 -6.98 16.17
C PRO A 168 12.39 -7.07 14.66
N ARG A 169 13.35 -7.66 13.94
CA ARG A 169 13.30 -7.80 12.47
C ARG A 169 12.49 -9.00 12.02
N PHE A 170 11.77 -8.84 10.91
CA PHE A 170 11.05 -9.93 10.24
C PHE A 170 12.01 -10.72 9.33
N VAL A 171 12.51 -11.85 9.85
CA VAL A 171 13.52 -12.70 9.18
C VAL A 171 13.01 -13.34 7.89
N ASP A 172 11.71 -13.64 7.81
CA ASP A 172 11.10 -14.26 6.62
C ASP A 172 10.75 -13.27 5.51
N TRP A 173 11.29 -12.05 5.57
CA TRP A 173 11.09 -11.05 4.54
C TRP A 173 11.78 -11.45 3.23
N TRP A 174 10.99 -11.59 2.17
CA TRP A 174 11.45 -12.01 0.84
C TRP A 174 11.50 -10.85 -0.17
N MET A 175 11.01 -9.65 0.16
CA MET A 175 11.17 -8.48 -0.71
C MET A 175 12.52 -7.79 -0.48
N GLN A 176 12.71 -6.60 -1.08
CA GLN A 176 13.95 -5.83 -1.02
C GLN A 176 14.39 -5.56 0.43
N LYS A 177 15.70 -5.60 0.65
CA LYS A 177 16.33 -5.14 1.89
C LYS A 177 16.11 -3.63 2.05
N PRO A 178 16.16 -3.08 3.27
CA PRO A 178 16.43 -3.72 4.57
C PRO A 178 15.30 -4.63 5.08
N LEU A 179 15.59 -5.44 6.11
CA LEU A 179 14.57 -6.28 6.75
C LEU A 179 13.62 -5.40 7.56
N PRO A 180 12.31 -5.41 7.29
CA PRO A 180 11.35 -4.61 8.05
C PRO A 180 11.21 -5.12 9.48
N VAL A 181 10.68 -4.27 10.35
CA VAL A 181 10.32 -4.62 11.73
C VAL A 181 9.06 -5.49 11.73
N ASP A 182 9.08 -6.58 12.50
CA ASP A 182 7.89 -7.42 12.71
C ASP A 182 6.95 -6.74 13.71
N ALA A 183 5.88 -6.15 13.20
CA ALA A 183 4.90 -5.44 14.01
C ALA A 183 4.08 -6.37 14.92
N ASP A 184 4.00 -7.67 14.62
CA ASP A 184 3.27 -8.63 15.45
C ASP A 184 4.02 -9.00 16.73
N LEU A 185 5.32 -8.67 16.80
CA LEU A 185 6.18 -8.85 17.97
C LEU A 185 6.29 -7.60 18.83
N LEU A 186 5.70 -6.48 18.40
CA LEU A 186 5.65 -5.26 19.19
C LEU A 186 4.64 -5.38 20.33
N PRO A 187 4.79 -4.59 21.42
CA PRO A 187 3.84 -4.60 22.53
C PRO A 187 2.41 -4.32 22.06
N GLU A 188 1.46 -5.16 22.49
CA GLU A 188 0.06 -4.99 22.10
C GLU A 188 -0.53 -3.67 22.63
N THR A 189 -0.23 -3.34 23.88
CA THR A 189 -0.65 -2.11 24.55
C THR A 189 0.56 -1.45 25.17
N VAL A 190 0.68 -0.13 24.97
CA VAL A 190 1.73 0.67 25.60
C VAL A 190 1.08 1.42 26.76
N PRO A 191 1.44 1.13 28.02
CA PRO A 191 0.90 1.85 29.17
C PRO A 191 1.08 3.36 29.00
N GLY A 192 0.00 4.12 29.17
CA GLY A 192 0.02 5.57 29.01
C GLY A 192 0.19 6.06 27.57
N PHE A 193 -0.11 5.25 26.55
CA PHE A 193 -0.10 5.70 25.16
C PHE A 193 -0.97 6.94 24.98
N LYS A 194 -0.37 8.03 24.50
CA LYS A 194 -1.05 9.27 24.15
C LYS A 194 -0.89 9.50 22.65
N THR A 195 -1.95 9.99 22.02
CA THR A 195 -1.88 10.48 20.63
C THR A 195 -0.83 11.58 20.55
N PRO A 196 -0.04 11.66 19.47
CA PRO A 196 1.02 12.66 19.35
C PRO A 196 0.43 14.07 19.36
N PHE A 197 1.18 15.00 19.95
CA PHE A 197 0.89 16.42 19.84
C PHE A 197 1.02 16.84 18.37
N ARG A 198 0.03 17.60 17.89
CA ARG A 198 -0.09 17.98 16.49
C ARG A 198 -0.42 19.45 16.38
N ARG A 199 0.40 20.18 15.63
CA ARG A 199 0.23 21.62 15.39
C ARG A 199 0.80 21.99 14.04
N CYS A 200 -0.02 22.62 13.20
CA CYS A 200 0.47 23.23 11.97
C CYS A 200 1.21 24.54 12.28
N PRO A 201 2.25 24.88 11.49
CA PRO A 201 2.75 26.24 11.43
C PRO A 201 1.64 27.25 11.05
N PRO A 202 1.78 28.53 11.43
CA PRO A 202 0.84 29.58 11.05
C PRO A 202 0.58 29.60 9.54
N PHE A 203 -0.65 29.94 9.16
CA PHE A 203 -1.11 30.04 7.76
C PHE A 203 -1.03 28.75 6.93
N THR A 204 -0.74 27.60 7.55
CA THR A 204 -0.62 26.31 6.86
C THR A 204 -1.81 25.41 7.17
N SER A 205 -2.48 24.90 6.14
CA SER A 205 -3.56 23.92 6.32
C SER A 205 -3.02 22.52 6.59
N SER A 206 -3.63 21.80 7.54
CA SER A 206 -3.31 20.39 7.81
C SER A 206 -3.79 19.44 6.71
N LYS A 207 -4.74 19.87 5.87
CA LYS A 207 -5.29 19.06 4.78
C LYS A 207 -4.29 19.02 3.61
N LEU A 208 -4.15 17.84 3.03
CA LEU A 208 -3.36 17.66 1.81
C LEU A 208 -4.22 17.93 0.57
N THR A 209 -3.63 18.61 -0.41
CA THR A 209 -4.22 18.74 -1.74
C THR A 209 -4.03 17.47 -2.56
N ASP A 210 -4.80 17.29 -3.63
CA ASP A 210 -4.68 16.12 -4.51
C ASP A 210 -3.31 16.02 -5.19
N ALA A 211 -2.70 17.17 -5.50
CA ALA A 211 -1.35 17.25 -6.04
C ALA A 211 -0.31 16.73 -5.02
N GLU A 212 -0.39 17.18 -3.77
CA GLU A 212 0.47 16.74 -2.68
C GLU A 212 0.30 15.24 -2.37
N LEU A 213 -0.94 14.76 -2.33
CA LEU A 213 -1.23 13.33 -2.18
C LEU A 213 -0.57 12.51 -3.28
N THR A 214 -0.65 12.99 -4.53
CA THR A 214 -0.05 12.32 -5.68
C THR A 214 1.48 12.34 -5.60
N TYR A 215 2.07 13.45 -5.20
CA TYR A 215 3.50 13.60 -4.99
C TYR A 215 4.03 12.67 -3.89
N LEU A 216 3.38 12.65 -2.72
CA LEU A 216 3.75 11.76 -1.61
C LEU A 216 3.62 10.28 -1.98
N ARG A 217 2.60 9.90 -2.76
CA ARG A 217 2.49 8.53 -3.30
C ARG A 217 3.63 8.20 -4.28
N LYS A 218 4.10 9.17 -5.08
CA LYS A 218 5.28 8.98 -5.95
C LYS A 218 6.53 8.77 -5.11
N LEU A 219 6.75 9.57 -4.07
CA LEU A 219 7.88 9.40 -3.14
C LEU A 219 7.84 8.07 -2.39
N ALA A 220 6.66 7.59 -2.00
CA ALA A 220 6.52 6.34 -1.23
C ALA A 220 6.78 5.05 -2.05
N ARG A 221 6.78 5.13 -3.39
CA ARG A 221 6.99 3.96 -4.27
C ARG A 221 8.36 3.32 -4.08
N PRO A 222 9.49 4.05 -4.26
CA PRO A 222 10.83 3.49 -4.13
C PRO A 222 11.23 3.17 -2.68
N LEU A 223 10.52 3.73 -1.69
CA LEU A 223 10.88 3.50 -0.28
C LEU A 223 10.78 2.01 0.10
N PRO A 224 11.72 1.51 0.92
CA PRO A 224 11.64 0.17 1.47
C PRO A 224 10.45 0.04 2.42
N THR A 225 10.06 -1.20 2.68
CA THR A 225 9.05 -1.49 3.70
C THR A 225 9.68 -1.32 5.07
N HIS A 226 9.00 -0.59 5.96
CA HIS A 226 9.50 -0.33 7.32
C HIS A 226 8.96 -1.36 8.31
N PHE A 227 7.68 -1.72 8.19
CA PHE A 227 7.00 -2.63 9.10
C PHE A 227 6.29 -3.75 8.34
N VAL A 228 6.16 -4.91 8.98
CA VAL A 228 5.33 -6.02 8.50
C VAL A 228 4.30 -6.34 9.57
N LEU A 229 3.02 -6.28 9.20
CA LEU A 229 1.89 -6.48 10.10
C LEU A 229 1.05 -7.69 9.65
N GLY A 230 0.78 -8.62 10.56
CA GLY A 230 -0.09 -9.77 10.30
C GLY A 230 -1.42 -9.69 11.01
N ARG A 231 -1.45 -9.23 12.26
CA ARG A 231 -2.65 -9.25 13.12
C ARG A 231 -3.40 -7.92 13.05
N ASN A 232 -4.73 -7.98 13.13
CA ASN A 232 -5.65 -6.83 13.11
C ASN A 232 -6.13 -6.43 14.52
N ARG A 233 -5.31 -6.57 15.57
CA ARG A 233 -5.73 -6.16 16.92
C ARG A 233 -4.58 -5.51 17.68
N LYS A 234 -4.92 -4.49 18.47
CA LYS A 234 -4.05 -3.82 19.44
C LYS A 234 -2.80 -3.23 18.79
N LEU A 235 -3.01 -2.23 17.93
CA LEU A 235 -1.94 -1.62 17.12
C LEU A 235 -1.17 -0.51 17.85
N GLN A 236 -1.26 -0.41 19.17
CA GLN A 236 -0.63 0.68 19.94
C GLN A 236 0.89 0.61 19.91
N GLY A 237 1.51 -0.56 20.04
CA GLY A 237 2.97 -0.70 19.92
C GLY A 237 3.47 -0.34 18.52
N LEU A 238 2.74 -0.76 17.48
CA LEU A 238 3.05 -0.36 16.10
C LEU A 238 2.88 1.16 15.91
N ALA A 239 1.81 1.75 16.47
CA ALA A 239 1.61 3.19 16.42
C ALA A 239 2.77 3.94 17.08
N ALA A 240 3.22 3.52 18.27
CA ALA A 240 4.38 4.10 18.95
C ALA A 240 5.67 4.00 18.10
N ALA A 241 5.91 2.85 17.48
CA ALA A 241 7.05 2.67 16.58
C ALA A 241 6.96 3.56 15.32
N ILE A 242 5.75 3.77 14.78
CA ILE A 242 5.52 4.69 13.66
C ILE A 242 5.79 6.14 14.07
N LEU A 243 5.37 6.56 15.27
CA LEU A 243 5.65 7.92 15.76
C LEU A 243 7.16 8.15 15.89
N LYS A 244 7.90 7.16 16.42
CA LYS A 244 9.36 7.20 16.49
C LYS A 244 10.01 7.20 15.09
N LEU A 245 9.45 6.46 14.14
CA LEU A 245 9.91 6.51 12.74
C LEU A 245 9.74 7.91 12.13
N TRP A 246 8.61 8.58 12.41
CA TRP A 246 8.30 9.91 11.87
C TRP A 246 9.23 11.04 12.34
N GLU A 247 9.99 10.83 13.41
CA GLU A 247 11.05 11.76 13.82
C GLU A 247 12.22 11.82 12.81
N LYS A 248 12.40 10.77 12.00
CA LYS A 248 13.46 10.68 10.97
C LYS A 248 12.92 10.60 9.55
N CYS A 249 11.81 9.90 9.33
CA CYS A 249 11.20 9.70 8.02
C CYS A 249 9.70 9.96 8.06
N HIS A 250 9.20 10.89 7.24
CA HIS A 250 7.80 11.32 7.28
C HIS A 250 6.78 10.31 6.73
N ILE A 251 7.21 9.24 6.07
CA ILE A 251 6.35 8.25 5.43
C ILE A 251 6.59 6.88 6.06
N ALA A 252 5.52 6.26 6.59
CA ALA A 252 5.54 4.90 7.08
C ALA A 252 4.94 3.95 6.03
N LYS A 253 5.72 2.96 5.60
CA LYS A 253 5.29 1.91 4.66
C LYS A 253 5.18 0.58 5.40
N ILE A 254 3.97 0.06 5.48
CA ILE A 254 3.61 -1.13 6.25
C ILE A 254 3.15 -2.20 5.28
N ALA A 255 3.86 -3.32 5.22
CA ALA A 255 3.43 -4.48 4.46
C ALA A 255 2.55 -5.40 5.31
N LEU A 256 1.60 -6.05 4.68
CA LEU A 256 0.70 -6.98 5.34
C LEU A 256 1.16 -8.41 5.07
N LYS A 257 1.25 -9.23 6.13
CA LYS A 257 1.67 -10.64 6.01
C LYS A 257 0.67 -11.37 5.13
N TYR A 258 1.18 -11.98 4.07
CA TYR A 258 0.41 -12.86 3.23
C TYR A 258 -0.03 -14.08 4.06
N SER A 259 -1.31 -14.46 4.01
CA SER A 259 -1.94 -15.60 4.70
C SER A 259 -2.38 -15.44 6.15
N SER A 260 -2.33 -14.24 6.73
CA SER A 260 -2.93 -14.03 8.06
C SER A 260 -4.47 -14.09 7.99
N PRO A 261 -5.14 -15.06 8.66
CA PRO A 261 -6.59 -15.14 8.69
C PRO A 261 -7.17 -13.91 9.43
N ASN A 262 -8.36 -13.46 9.03
CA ASN A 262 -9.09 -12.36 9.69
C ASN A 262 -8.42 -10.96 9.65
N THR A 263 -7.75 -10.66 8.54
CA THR A 263 -7.10 -9.34 8.32
C THR A 263 -8.08 -8.38 7.62
N ASP A 264 -8.67 -7.41 8.34
CA ASP A 264 -9.41 -6.30 7.72
C ASP A 264 -8.51 -5.06 7.57
N ASN A 265 -8.00 -4.88 6.35
CA ASN A 265 -7.15 -3.75 6.00
C ASN A 265 -7.83 -2.39 6.22
N LYS A 266 -9.16 -2.33 6.13
CA LYS A 266 -9.91 -1.09 6.38
C LYS A 266 -9.86 -0.74 7.86
N GLN A 267 -10.12 -1.70 8.73
CA GLN A 267 -10.06 -1.51 10.18
C GLN A 267 -8.65 -1.19 10.65
N MET A 268 -7.63 -1.94 10.21
CA MET A 268 -6.23 -1.66 10.57
C MET A 268 -5.79 -0.25 10.17
N ALA A 269 -6.09 0.15 8.93
CA ALA A 269 -5.73 1.49 8.45
C ALA A 269 -6.46 2.59 9.23
N PHE A 270 -7.72 2.35 9.62
CA PHE A 270 -8.51 3.27 10.42
C PHE A 270 -7.97 3.38 11.86
N GLU A 271 -7.69 2.26 12.51
CA GLU A 271 -7.12 2.22 13.87
C GLU A 271 -5.76 2.91 13.91
N LEU A 272 -4.86 2.59 12.97
CA LEU A 272 -3.57 3.26 12.85
C LEU A 272 -3.71 4.75 12.62
N LYS A 273 -4.63 5.18 11.74
CA LYS A 273 -4.94 6.59 11.54
C LYS A 273 -5.41 7.26 12.83
N SER A 274 -6.29 6.61 13.61
CA SER A 274 -6.80 7.16 14.87
C SER A 274 -5.74 7.24 15.96
N LEU A 275 -4.90 6.21 16.09
CA LEU A 275 -3.82 6.16 17.11
C LEU A 275 -2.68 7.14 16.80
N THR A 276 -2.30 7.24 15.53
CA THR A 276 -1.16 8.08 15.12
C THR A 276 -1.59 9.49 14.74
N GLY A 277 -2.85 9.72 14.36
CA GLY A 277 -3.32 10.96 13.73
C GLY A 277 -2.79 11.20 12.31
N GLY A 278 -2.08 10.25 11.72
CA GLY A 278 -1.47 10.41 10.39
C GLY A 278 -2.47 10.41 9.23
N VAL A 279 -2.00 10.82 8.05
CA VAL A 279 -2.80 10.83 6.83
C VAL A 279 -2.59 9.54 6.03
N LEU A 280 -3.69 8.85 5.71
CA LEU A 280 -3.67 7.65 4.88
C LEU A 280 -3.41 8.00 3.40
N LEU A 281 -2.26 7.62 2.87
CA LEU A 281 -1.90 7.87 1.47
C LEU A 281 -2.42 6.76 0.54
N LEU A 282 -2.19 5.51 0.93
CA LEU A 282 -2.56 4.32 0.14
C LEU A 282 -2.97 3.19 1.07
N ARG A 283 -4.06 2.52 0.70
CA ARG A 283 -4.50 1.26 1.30
C ARG A 283 -4.72 0.25 0.19
N ASN A 284 -3.98 -0.84 0.23
CA ASN A 284 -4.10 -1.98 -0.68
C ASN A 284 -4.25 -3.27 0.14
N LYS A 285 -4.52 -4.39 -0.52
CA LYS A 285 -4.54 -5.74 0.06
C LYS A 285 -3.22 -6.11 0.74
N PHE A 286 -2.11 -5.53 0.30
CA PHE A 286 -0.76 -5.91 0.73
C PHE A 286 0.03 -4.81 1.44
N LEU A 287 -0.43 -3.56 1.35
CA LEU A 287 0.32 -2.40 1.81
C LEU A 287 -0.62 -1.37 2.43
N ILE A 288 -0.18 -0.76 3.53
CA ILE A 288 -0.74 0.46 4.11
C ILE A 288 0.39 1.48 4.13
N ILE A 289 0.15 2.67 3.58
CA ILE A 289 1.12 3.77 3.56
C ILE A 289 0.50 4.97 4.29
N LEU A 290 1.18 5.41 5.34
CA LEU A 290 0.79 6.55 6.15
C LEU A 290 1.83 7.66 6.03
N TYR A 291 1.35 8.89 6.07
CA TYR A 291 2.15 10.09 6.15
C TYR A 291 1.93 10.76 7.51
N GLY A 292 3.00 11.24 8.13
CA GLY A 292 2.94 11.87 9.46
C GLY A 292 1.98 13.06 9.53
N GLY A 293 1.84 13.80 8.43
CA GLY A 293 1.09 15.06 8.39
C GLY A 293 2.01 16.27 8.42
N LYS A 294 1.51 17.43 7.95
CA LYS A 294 2.22 18.72 8.05
C LYS A 294 2.20 19.29 9.48
N ASP A 295 1.29 18.76 10.27
CA ASP A 295 0.99 19.08 11.66
C ASP A 295 1.75 18.20 12.65
N PHE A 296 2.53 17.21 12.18
CA PHE A 296 3.27 16.32 13.07
C PHE A 296 4.42 17.08 13.74
N VAL A 297 4.47 17.01 15.07
CA VAL A 297 5.52 17.61 15.88
C VAL A 297 6.22 16.49 16.65
N PRO A 298 7.55 16.31 16.51
CA PRO A 298 8.31 15.32 17.28
C PRO A 298 8.14 15.51 18.79
N SER A 299 8.24 14.42 19.57
CA SER A 299 7.89 14.46 20.99
C SER A 299 8.76 15.43 21.79
N GLU A 300 10.03 15.60 21.43
CA GLU A 300 10.95 16.55 22.09
C GLU A 300 10.49 18.00 21.87
N VAL A 301 10.17 18.35 20.63
CA VAL A 301 9.69 19.69 20.26
C VAL A 301 8.31 19.96 20.86
N ALA A 302 7.44 18.95 20.91
CA ALA A 302 6.11 19.06 21.50
C ALA A 302 6.14 19.45 22.99
N LYS A 303 7.12 18.94 23.76
CA LYS A 303 7.29 19.32 25.17
C LYS A 303 7.63 20.80 25.31
N VAL A 304 8.61 21.27 24.53
CA VAL A 304 9.04 22.68 24.54
C VAL A 304 7.90 23.60 24.10
N VAL A 305 7.12 23.20 23.08
CA VAL A 305 5.95 23.97 22.63
C VAL A 305 4.88 24.03 23.70
N ALA A 306 4.57 22.91 24.37
CA ALA A 306 3.59 22.88 25.46
C ALA A 306 4.01 23.72 26.66
N GLU A 307 5.28 23.66 27.06
CA GLU A 307 5.85 24.51 28.12
C GLU A 307 5.73 25.99 27.76
N ARG A 308 6.05 26.35 26.52
CA ARG A 308 5.92 27.72 26.03
C ARG A 308 4.48 28.19 25.96
N GLU A 309 3.54 27.32 25.57
CA GLU A 309 2.11 27.62 25.57
C GLU A 309 1.61 27.91 26.99
N ILE A 310 1.97 27.09 27.98
CA ILE A 310 1.60 27.30 29.39
C ILE A 310 2.11 28.66 29.88
N GLU A 311 3.37 28.99 29.57
CA GLU A 311 3.97 30.26 29.95
C GLU A 311 3.27 31.46 29.30
N LEU A 312 2.91 31.35 28.02
CA LEU A 312 2.17 32.41 27.32
C LEU A 312 0.76 32.58 27.92
N THR A 313 0.06 31.49 28.25
CA THR A 313 -1.25 31.55 28.91
C THR A 313 -1.15 32.18 30.29
N ARG A 314 -0.09 31.90 31.05
CA ARG A 314 0.18 32.55 32.35
C ARG A 314 0.32 34.07 32.19
N CYS A 315 1.15 34.52 31.25
CA CYS A 315 1.32 35.95 30.99
C CYS A 315 0.01 36.62 30.53
N GLN A 316 -0.79 35.95 29.70
CA GLN A 316 -2.09 36.47 29.25
C GLN A 316 -3.08 36.65 30.41
N LEU A 317 -3.09 35.72 31.38
CA LEU A 317 -3.94 35.84 32.57
C LEU A 317 -3.48 36.96 33.50
N GLU A 318 -2.16 37.17 33.64
CA GLU A 318 -1.59 38.27 34.42
C GLU A 318 -1.90 39.63 33.79
N GLU A 319 -1.74 39.76 32.46
CA GLU A 319 -2.10 40.98 31.72
C GLU A 319 -3.60 41.30 31.87
N GLU A 320 -4.47 40.29 31.74
CA GLU A 320 -5.90 40.46 31.94
C GLU A 320 -6.25 40.84 33.39
N ALA A 321 -5.56 40.28 34.38
CA ALA A 321 -5.77 40.65 35.79
C ALA A 321 -5.38 42.10 36.06
N GLU A 322 -4.26 42.57 35.52
CA GLU A 322 -3.86 43.98 35.62
C GLU A 322 -4.80 44.91 34.83
N ARG A 323 -5.30 44.48 33.67
CA ARG A 323 -6.33 45.21 32.91
C ARG A 323 -7.63 45.37 33.73
N VAL A 324 -8.08 44.31 34.40
CA VAL A 324 -9.28 44.36 35.27
C VAL A 324 -9.05 45.30 36.45
N LYS A 325 -7.91 45.18 37.16
CA LYS A 325 -7.56 46.09 38.26
C LYS A 325 -7.51 47.56 37.83
N ALA A 326 -6.90 47.83 36.68
CA ALA A 326 -6.85 49.18 36.12
C ALA A 326 -8.26 49.68 35.79
N SER A 327 -9.09 48.86 35.14
CA SER A 327 -10.47 49.21 34.79
C SER A 327 -11.31 49.53 36.02
N GLU A 328 -11.20 48.74 37.10
CA GLU A 328 -11.87 48.97 38.38
C GLU A 328 -11.41 50.27 39.05
N ALA A 329 -10.12 50.59 38.96
CA ALA A 329 -9.57 51.84 39.49
C ALA A 329 -10.11 53.10 38.79
N PHE A 330 -10.46 53.00 37.49
CA PHE A 330 -11.07 54.11 36.73
C PHE A 330 -12.59 54.24 36.95
N SER A 331 -13.25 53.26 37.57
CA SER A 331 -14.71 53.25 37.75
C SER A 331 -15.26 54.10 38.90
N ILE A 332 -14.40 54.78 39.67
CA ILE A 332 -14.78 55.36 40.97
C ILE A 332 -15.52 56.72 40.85
N THR A 333 -15.63 57.34 39.67
CA THR A 333 -16.14 58.73 39.54
C THR A 333 -17.34 58.97 38.62
N ASP A 334 -18.10 57.97 38.17
CA ASP A 334 -19.32 58.26 37.39
C ASP A 334 -20.47 57.30 37.68
N GLU A 335 -21.59 57.84 38.12
CA GLU A 335 -22.81 57.17 38.58
C GLU A 335 -23.62 56.54 37.43
N HIS A 336 -22.98 56.28 36.28
CA HIS A 336 -23.65 56.00 35.01
C HIS A 336 -23.01 54.86 34.20
N LEU A 337 -22.64 53.72 34.80
CA LEU A 337 -22.01 52.63 34.04
C LEU A 337 -22.57 51.24 34.37
N LEU A 338 -23.75 50.95 33.83
CA LEU A 338 -24.35 49.62 33.81
C LEU A 338 -23.86 48.74 32.64
N ASN A 339 -22.87 49.16 31.87
CA ASN A 339 -22.30 48.39 30.76
C ASN A 339 -20.81 48.69 30.56
N TYR A 340 -19.94 48.21 31.46
CA TYR A 340 -18.56 47.96 31.05
C TYR A 340 -18.61 46.83 30.03
N GLY A 341 -18.53 47.20 28.75
CA GLY A 341 -18.66 46.26 27.65
C GLY A 341 -17.64 45.14 27.79
N THR A 342 -18.11 43.90 27.92
CA THR A 342 -17.32 42.66 27.87
C THR A 342 -16.50 42.52 26.56
N VAL A 343 -16.70 43.43 25.60
CA VAL A 343 -16.07 43.50 24.29
C VAL A 343 -14.56 43.76 24.41
N GLY A 344 -13.75 42.88 23.81
CA GLY A 344 -12.28 42.93 23.79
C GLY A 344 -11.60 42.24 24.98
N THR A 345 -12.35 41.57 25.86
CA THR A 345 -11.80 40.90 27.05
C THR A 345 -11.34 39.47 26.71
N LEU A 346 -10.30 38.96 27.37
CA LEU A 346 -9.85 37.56 27.22
C LEU A 346 -10.97 36.54 27.50
N LEU A 347 -11.86 36.84 28.44
CA LEU A 347 -13.06 36.05 28.75
C LEU A 347 -14.03 35.99 27.56
N GLU A 348 -14.26 37.10 26.86
CA GLU A 348 -15.10 37.14 25.66
C GLU A 348 -14.47 36.29 24.55
N PHE A 349 -13.16 36.43 24.33
CA PHE A 349 -12.43 35.61 23.38
C PHE A 349 -12.60 34.11 23.69
N HIS A 350 -12.47 33.71 24.96
CA HIS A 350 -12.70 32.32 25.37
C HIS A 350 -14.17 31.90 25.21
N SER A 351 -15.14 32.77 25.49
CA SER A 351 -16.57 32.48 25.28
C SER A 351 -16.87 32.24 23.80
N ILE A 352 -16.45 33.16 22.93
CA ILE A 352 -16.61 33.06 21.47
C ILE A 352 -15.90 31.81 20.95
N HIS A 353 -14.66 31.56 21.39
CA HIS A 353 -13.91 30.39 20.94
C HIS A 353 -14.55 29.08 21.43
N SER A 354 -15.09 29.05 22.65
CA SER A 354 -15.83 27.92 23.20
C SER A 354 -17.10 27.65 22.40
N GLU A 355 -17.90 28.66 22.10
CA GLU A 355 -19.10 28.56 21.26
C GLU A 355 -18.77 28.01 19.87
N ILE A 356 -17.75 28.55 19.20
CA ILE A 356 -17.29 28.06 17.89
C ILE A 356 -16.79 26.61 17.97
N THR A 357 -16.09 26.26 19.04
CA THR A 357 -15.57 24.90 19.25
C THR A 357 -16.72 23.92 19.54
N ASN A 358 -17.73 24.34 20.30
CA ASN A 358 -18.93 23.55 20.60
C ASN A 358 -19.78 23.33 19.36
N LEU A 359 -19.93 24.31 18.47
CA LEU A 359 -20.54 24.11 17.14
C LEU A 359 -19.80 23.05 16.31
N LYS A 360 -18.47 22.97 16.42
CA LYS A 360 -17.65 21.96 15.71
C LYS A 360 -17.74 20.56 16.34
N LYS A 361 -17.91 20.47 17.67
CA LYS A 361 -17.93 19.21 18.44
C LYS A 361 -19.34 18.61 18.54
N GLY A 362 -20.35 19.46 18.57
CA GLY A 362 -21.77 19.12 18.61
C GLY A 362 -22.42 19.19 17.23
N LYS A 363 -22.03 18.30 16.31
CA LYS A 363 -22.98 17.96 15.25
C LYS A 363 -24.10 17.16 15.90
N THR A 364 -25.20 17.82 16.20
CA THR A 364 -26.43 17.20 16.71
C THR A 364 -26.76 15.98 15.85
N GLU A 365 -27.35 14.93 16.42
CA GLU A 365 -27.71 13.70 15.68
C GLU A 365 -28.50 14.00 14.40
N VAL A 366 -29.34 15.05 14.43
CA VAL A 366 -30.09 15.59 13.30
C VAL A 366 -29.17 16.11 12.18
N GLN A 367 -28.09 16.82 12.51
CA GLN A 367 -27.12 17.34 11.55
C GLN A 367 -26.34 16.19 10.88
N VAL A 368 -25.98 15.16 11.65
CA VAL A 368 -25.32 13.96 11.11
C VAL A 368 -26.25 13.19 10.17
N ARG A 369 -27.53 13.07 10.51
CA ARG A 369 -28.55 12.45 9.64
C ARG A 369 -28.77 13.27 8.36
N LEU A 370 -28.82 14.60 8.46
CA LEU A 370 -28.96 15.49 7.30
C LEU A 370 -27.76 15.41 6.36
N GLU A 371 -26.54 15.42 6.89
CA GLU A 371 -25.32 15.24 6.09
C GLU A 371 -25.25 13.86 5.44
N ALA A 372 -25.71 12.81 6.13
CA ALA A 372 -25.78 11.46 5.58
C ALA A 372 -26.78 11.38 4.41
N GLU A 373 -27.93 12.04 4.53
CA GLU A 373 -28.93 12.14 3.46
C GLU A 373 -28.42 12.97 2.27
N GLN A 374 -27.79 14.12 2.52
CA GLN A 374 -27.14 14.90 1.46
C GLN A 374 -26.07 14.07 0.71
N ALA A 375 -25.27 13.31 1.44
CA ALA A 375 -24.27 12.42 0.83
C ALA A 375 -24.92 11.26 0.05
N ARG A 376 -26.08 10.75 0.50
CA ARG A 376 -26.86 9.72 -0.21
C ARG A 376 -27.39 10.27 -1.54
N LEU A 377 -28.04 11.43 -1.51
CA LEU A 377 -28.57 12.10 -2.70
C LEU A 377 -27.45 12.48 -3.68
N GLY A 378 -26.31 12.97 -3.17
CA GLY A 378 -25.14 13.28 -4.01
C GLY A 378 -24.56 12.06 -4.73
N ARG A 379 -24.57 10.87 -4.09
CA ARG A 379 -24.17 9.61 -4.75
C ARG A 379 -25.16 9.22 -5.85
N GLU A 380 -26.46 9.30 -5.57
CA GLU A 380 -27.50 8.98 -6.55
C GLU A 380 -27.39 9.88 -7.80
N LEU A 381 -27.24 11.20 -7.60
CA LEU A 381 -27.03 12.14 -8.71
C LEU A 381 -25.79 11.79 -9.54
N LYS A 382 -24.69 11.38 -8.89
CA LYS A 382 -23.47 10.98 -9.59
C LYS A 382 -23.65 9.69 -10.39
N ASP A 383 -24.38 8.71 -9.84
CA ASP A 383 -24.69 7.46 -10.52
C ASP A 383 -25.64 7.69 -11.70
N GLN A 384 -26.65 8.54 -11.54
CA GLN A 384 -27.51 8.99 -12.64
C GLN A 384 -26.72 9.73 -13.71
N GLY A 385 -25.82 10.64 -13.34
CA GLY A 385 -24.92 11.32 -14.26
C GLY A 385 -24.04 10.34 -15.05
N ARG A 386 -23.53 9.29 -14.39
CA ARG A 386 -22.75 8.23 -15.06
C ARG A 386 -23.60 7.40 -16.01
N LYS A 387 -24.83 7.02 -15.62
CA LYS A 387 -25.77 6.30 -16.50
C LYS A 387 -26.09 7.14 -17.74
N LEU A 388 -26.39 8.42 -17.57
CA LEU A 388 -26.64 9.37 -18.66
C LEU A 388 -25.43 9.52 -19.59
N PHE A 389 -24.23 9.61 -19.04
CA PHE A 389 -23.00 9.67 -19.83
C PHE A 389 -22.82 8.42 -20.72
N ILE A 390 -23.04 7.23 -20.15
CA ILE A 390 -22.96 5.96 -20.89
C ILE A 390 -24.02 5.91 -22.00
N LEU A 391 -25.26 6.30 -21.69
CA LEU A 391 -26.35 6.34 -22.67
C LEU A 391 -26.05 7.32 -23.81
N ARG A 392 -25.61 8.55 -23.49
CA ARG A 392 -25.18 9.53 -24.51
C ARG A 392 -24.07 8.97 -25.40
N LYS A 393 -23.08 8.29 -24.82
CA LYS A 393 -22.01 7.64 -25.61
C LYS A 393 -22.51 6.49 -26.48
N LYS A 394 -23.51 5.73 -26.05
CA LYS A 394 -24.16 4.70 -26.88
C LYS A 394 -24.93 5.32 -28.03
N ILE A 395 -25.72 6.38 -27.76
CA ILE A 395 -26.47 7.13 -28.77
C ILE A 395 -25.52 7.71 -29.83
N GLU A 396 -24.40 8.31 -29.41
CA GLU A 396 -23.40 8.84 -30.34
C GLU A 396 -22.82 7.74 -31.25
N LYS A 397 -22.52 6.56 -30.69
CA LYS A 397 -22.02 5.42 -31.46
C LYS A 397 -23.06 4.89 -32.45
N SER A 398 -24.32 4.74 -32.03
CA SER A 398 -25.40 4.30 -32.92
C SER A 398 -25.68 5.33 -34.02
N ALA A 399 -25.65 6.63 -33.70
CA ALA A 399 -25.82 7.69 -34.70
C ALA A 399 -24.73 7.63 -35.78
N LYS A 400 -23.46 7.44 -35.40
CA LYS A 400 -22.36 7.26 -36.37
C LYS A 400 -22.52 6.01 -37.24
N ILE A 401 -23.05 4.92 -36.68
CA ILE A 401 -23.33 3.70 -37.45
C ILE A 401 -24.48 3.93 -38.43
N LEU A 402 -25.56 4.59 -37.98
CA LEU A 402 -26.70 4.94 -38.84
C LEU A 402 -26.28 5.89 -39.97
N GLU A 403 -25.43 6.87 -39.70
CA GLU A 403 -24.89 7.76 -40.73
C GLU A 403 -24.08 6.98 -41.78
N LYS A 404 -23.25 6.03 -41.36
CA LYS A 404 -22.54 5.14 -42.29
C LYS A 404 -23.49 4.29 -43.13
N LEU A 405 -24.52 3.69 -42.51
CA LEU A 405 -25.53 2.89 -43.24
C LEU A 405 -26.34 3.76 -44.21
N ASN A 406 -26.72 4.97 -43.82
CA ASN A 406 -27.47 5.88 -44.68
C ASN A 406 -26.61 6.35 -45.87
N ASN A 407 -25.32 6.61 -45.65
CA ASN A 407 -24.39 6.92 -46.73
C ASN A 407 -24.24 5.72 -47.68
N VAL A 408 -24.09 4.49 -47.16
CA VAL A 408 -24.08 3.26 -47.98
C VAL A 408 -25.39 3.08 -48.75
N SER A 409 -26.53 3.36 -48.13
CA SER A 409 -27.85 3.29 -48.77
C SER A 409 -28.04 4.34 -49.86
N ARG A 410 -27.38 5.50 -49.77
CA ARG A 410 -27.38 6.55 -50.80
C ARG A 410 -26.47 6.24 -51.99
N PHE A 411 -25.51 5.32 -51.85
CA PHE A 411 -24.68 4.82 -52.95
C PHE A 411 -25.35 3.70 -53.76
N SER A 412 -26.57 3.28 -53.39
CA SER A 412 -27.36 2.25 -54.09
C SER A 412 -28.45 2.86 -54.99
N GLU A 413 -28.21 4.04 -55.55
CA GLU A 413 -28.98 4.49 -56.72
C GLU A 413 -28.16 4.16 -57.97
N GLN A 414 -28.61 3.11 -58.67
CA GLN A 414 -28.15 2.54 -59.95
C GLN A 414 -27.04 1.49 -59.89
N ASP A 415 -27.44 0.26 -59.58
CA ASP A 415 -26.91 -0.92 -60.28
C ASP A 415 -28.03 -1.44 -61.21
N PRO A 416 -27.85 -1.50 -62.54
CA PRO A 416 -28.92 -1.88 -63.47
C PRO A 416 -29.15 -3.41 -63.55
N ASP A 417 -28.34 -4.22 -62.87
CA ASP A 417 -28.53 -5.67 -62.78
C ASP A 417 -29.59 -6.03 -61.72
N MET A 418 -30.83 -5.78 -62.09
CA MET A 418 -32.00 -6.29 -61.39
C MET A 418 -32.29 -7.72 -61.88
N GLU A 419 -31.72 -8.73 -61.24
CA GLU A 419 -32.24 -10.12 -61.31
C GLU A 419 -33.60 -10.17 -60.58
N ILE A 420 -34.64 -9.69 -61.26
CA ILE A 420 -36.02 -9.78 -60.79
C ILE A 420 -36.50 -11.21 -61.06
N ILE A 421 -36.59 -11.99 -59.99
CA ILE A 421 -37.28 -13.29 -60.01
C ILE A 421 -38.69 -13.06 -60.56
N SER A 422 -39.05 -13.71 -61.66
CA SER A 422 -40.38 -13.57 -62.26
C SER A 422 -41.44 -14.15 -61.31
N GLU A 423 -42.70 -13.70 -61.43
CA GLU A 423 -43.77 -14.27 -60.59
C GLU A 423 -43.91 -15.78 -60.83
N GLU A 424 -43.60 -16.28 -62.05
CA GLU A 424 -43.60 -17.71 -62.33
C GLU A 424 -42.47 -18.46 -61.61
N GLU A 425 -41.27 -17.89 -61.56
CA GLU A 425 -40.14 -18.46 -60.83
C GLU A 425 -40.40 -18.46 -59.31
N ARG A 426 -41.08 -17.42 -58.83
CA ARG A 426 -41.49 -17.28 -57.43
C ARG A 426 -42.57 -18.29 -57.03
N GLU A 427 -43.52 -18.58 -57.93
CA GLU A 427 -44.54 -19.62 -57.74
C GLU A 427 -43.90 -21.02 -57.78
N CYS A 428 -42.95 -21.25 -58.69
CA CYS A 428 -42.19 -22.51 -58.80
C CYS A 428 -41.38 -22.81 -57.53
N LEU A 429 -40.67 -21.82 -56.98
CA LEU A 429 -39.95 -21.96 -55.72
C LEU A 429 -40.89 -22.21 -54.53
N ARG A 430 -42.11 -21.67 -54.56
CA ARG A 430 -43.14 -21.88 -53.53
C ARG A 430 -43.70 -23.31 -53.58
N GLU A 431 -43.97 -23.82 -54.79
CA GLU A 431 -44.35 -25.23 -55.02
C GLU A 431 -43.24 -26.20 -54.56
N MET A 432 -41.98 -25.88 -54.88
CA MET A 432 -40.83 -26.69 -54.46
C MET A 432 -40.69 -26.71 -52.94
N GLY A 433 -40.85 -25.57 -52.27
CA GLY A 433 -40.82 -25.48 -50.79
C GLY A 433 -42.00 -26.16 -50.09
N LEU A 434 -43.15 -26.28 -50.74
CA LEU A 434 -44.31 -27.03 -50.23
C LEU A 434 -44.14 -28.55 -50.37
N LYS A 435 -43.35 -29.01 -51.36
CA LYS A 435 -43.03 -30.44 -51.60
C LYS A 435 -41.82 -30.94 -50.80
N THR A 436 -41.01 -30.05 -50.24
CA THR A 436 -39.90 -30.44 -49.37
C THR A 436 -40.39 -30.79 -47.96
N ASP A 437 -40.07 -31.99 -47.47
CA ASP A 437 -40.34 -32.37 -46.09
C ASP A 437 -39.59 -31.45 -45.12
N SER A 438 -40.23 -31.12 -43.99
CA SER A 438 -39.86 -30.02 -43.08
C SER A 438 -38.58 -30.24 -42.25
N SER A 439 -37.66 -31.09 -42.70
CA SER A 439 -36.41 -31.37 -42.00
C SER A 439 -35.21 -31.12 -42.89
N LEU A 440 -34.66 -29.91 -42.80
CA LEU A 440 -33.33 -29.59 -43.30
C LEU A 440 -32.34 -29.84 -42.15
N VAL A 441 -31.55 -30.91 -42.26
CA VAL A 441 -30.53 -31.24 -41.25
C VAL A 441 -29.32 -30.34 -41.47
N LEU A 442 -29.18 -29.31 -40.64
CA LEU A 442 -27.95 -28.52 -40.54
C LEU A 442 -27.03 -29.16 -39.50
N GLY A 443 -25.81 -29.48 -39.90
CA GLY A 443 -24.84 -30.26 -39.12
C GLY A 443 -24.37 -29.58 -37.83
N VAL A 444 -24.37 -30.40 -36.77
CA VAL A 444 -23.70 -30.31 -35.46
C VAL A 444 -23.88 -29.01 -34.65
N GLY A 445 -25.09 -28.86 -34.11
CA GLY A 445 -25.43 -27.89 -33.07
C GLY A 445 -26.93 -27.62 -33.01
N SER A 446 -27.74 -28.65 -32.79
CA SER A 446 -29.19 -28.64 -33.02
C SER A 446 -29.96 -27.55 -32.25
N MET A 447 -30.49 -26.56 -32.99
CA MET A 447 -31.85 -26.06 -32.79
C MET A 447 -32.65 -26.41 -34.06
N MET A 448 -33.69 -27.21 -33.89
CA MET A 448 -34.61 -27.60 -34.95
C MET A 448 -35.64 -26.47 -35.09
N VAL A 449 -35.52 -25.64 -36.14
CA VAL A 449 -36.51 -24.61 -36.46
C VAL A 449 -37.42 -25.15 -37.56
N SER A 450 -38.70 -25.26 -37.24
CA SER A 450 -39.74 -25.67 -38.19
C SER A 450 -40.04 -24.50 -39.13
N LEU A 451 -39.75 -24.65 -40.43
CA LEU A 451 -39.88 -23.60 -41.46
C LEU A 451 -41.33 -23.24 -41.84
N LYS A 452 -42.34 -23.78 -41.15
CA LYS A 452 -43.77 -23.51 -41.45
C LYS A 452 -44.32 -22.19 -40.89
N GLU A 453 -43.63 -21.52 -39.96
CA GLU A 453 -44.18 -20.30 -39.34
C GLU A 453 -43.84 -18.99 -40.07
N CYS A 454 -42.83 -18.96 -40.94
CA CYS A 454 -42.40 -17.71 -41.58
C CYS A 454 -43.22 -17.28 -42.82
N ILE A 455 -44.18 -18.09 -43.27
CA ILE A 455 -44.97 -17.79 -44.47
C ILE A 455 -46.29 -17.06 -44.14
N ASN A 456 -46.73 -16.99 -42.88
CA ASN A 456 -48.10 -16.54 -42.53
C ASN A 456 -48.23 -15.27 -41.68
N THR A 457 -47.16 -14.54 -41.36
CA THR A 457 -47.28 -13.27 -40.60
C THR A 457 -46.82 -12.07 -41.42
N GLY A 458 -47.51 -11.86 -42.55
CA GLY A 458 -47.43 -10.66 -43.37
C GLY A 458 -48.81 -10.02 -43.53
N SER A 459 -49.50 -9.70 -42.44
CA SER A 459 -50.61 -8.74 -42.41
C SER A 459 -51.17 -8.64 -40.99
N THR A 460 -50.92 -7.52 -40.31
CA THR A 460 -51.93 -6.70 -39.61
C THR A 460 -51.19 -5.66 -38.76
N GLY A 461 -50.97 -4.48 -39.32
CA GLY A 461 -50.77 -3.29 -38.52
C GLY A 461 -52.10 -2.90 -37.89
N LYS A 462 -52.15 -2.83 -36.55
CA LYS A 462 -53.18 -2.08 -35.83
C LYS A 462 -52.51 -1.17 -34.81
N SER A 463 -52.53 0.11 -35.19
CA SER A 463 -52.43 1.28 -34.33
C SER A 463 -53.38 1.16 -33.14
N LEU A 464 -52.91 1.51 -31.94
CA LEU A 464 -53.73 2.10 -30.88
C LEU A 464 -52.85 2.89 -29.91
N LYS A 465 -53.21 4.17 -29.85
CA LYS A 465 -52.90 5.30 -28.95
C LYS A 465 -52.12 5.04 -27.67
#